data_AF-A0A7C1MNI4-F1
#
_entry.id   AF-A0A7C1MNI4-F1
#
_cell.length_a   1.000
_cell.length_b   1.000
_cell.length_c   1.000
_cell.angle_alpha   90.00
_cell.angle_beta   90.00
_cell.angle_gamma   90.00
#
_symmetry.space_group_name_H-M   'P 1'
#
loop_
_entity.id
_entity.type
_entity.pdbx_description
1 polymer ?
#
loop_
_entity_poly.entity_id
_entity_poly.type
_entity_poly.pdbx_seq_one_letter_code
_entity_poly.pdbx_strand_id
1 'polypeptide(L)'
;MKKNKFPATNKKLINWVKDMARLCGPDNIVWIDGSAKQQRVLEEEAVKNGEIISLNQKKLPGCFLHRTAIDDVARTEHLTFICTKKKRDVGPNNNWMRPKLAYKKAGDIFRNAM
;
A
#
# COMPACT_ATOMS: atom_id res chain seq x y z
N MET A 1 11.73 19.05 -18.51
CA MET A 1 11.24 18.26 -17.37
C MET A 1 9.79 18.62 -17.13
N LYS A 2 8.84 17.75 -17.49
CA LYS A 2 7.40 18.05 -17.34
C LYS A 2 7.05 18.03 -15.85
N LYS A 3 6.63 19.17 -15.31
CA LYS A 3 6.15 19.32 -13.94
C LYS A 3 5.04 18.30 -13.71
N ASN A 4 5.20 17.39 -12.73
CA ASN A 4 4.14 16.48 -12.29
C ASN A 4 2.95 17.31 -11.80
N LYS A 5 1.98 17.53 -12.68
CA LYS A 5 0.72 18.20 -12.36
C LYS A 5 -0.09 17.18 -11.57
N PHE A 6 -0.43 17.50 -10.32
CA PHE A 6 -1.33 16.67 -9.53
C PHE A 6 -2.63 16.47 -10.32
N PRO A 7 -3.09 15.23 -10.56
CA PRO A 7 -4.31 14.97 -11.32
C PRO A 7 -5.56 15.37 -10.53
N ALA A 8 -5.44 15.48 -9.20
CA ALA A 8 -6.52 15.96 -8.33
C ALA A 8 -6.48 17.48 -8.15
N THR A 9 -7.66 18.10 -8.01
CA THR A 9 -7.82 19.51 -7.62
C THR A 9 -8.12 19.68 -6.12
N ASN A 10 -8.43 18.58 -5.42
CA ASN A 10 -8.76 18.60 -3.99
C ASN A 10 -7.51 18.93 -3.15
N LYS A 11 -7.50 20.12 -2.55
CA LYS A 11 -6.39 20.63 -1.75
C LYS A 11 -6.05 19.74 -0.54
N LYS A 12 -7.07 19.13 0.11
CA LYS A 12 -6.84 18.25 1.27
C LYS A 12 -6.07 16.99 0.85
N LEU A 13 -6.47 16.38 -0.26
CA LEU A 13 -5.79 15.21 -0.83
C LEU A 13 -4.35 15.55 -1.24
N ILE A 14 -4.15 16.66 -1.97
CA ILE A 14 -2.82 17.09 -2.42
C ILE A 14 -1.88 17.31 -1.22
N ASN A 15 -2.35 17.99 -0.18
CA ASN A 15 -1.55 18.23 1.02
C ASN A 15 -1.22 16.94 1.75
N TRP A 16 -2.19 16.03 1.88
CA TRP A 16 -1.97 14.73 2.49
C TRP A 16 -0.90 13.91 1.73
N VAL A 17 -0.96 13.85 0.40
CA VAL A 17 0.07 13.15 -0.40
C VAL A 17 1.45 13.78 -0.20
N LYS A 18 1.55 15.12 -0.15
CA LYS A 18 2.83 15.80 0.14
C LYS A 18 3.38 15.45 1.52
N ASP A 19 2.52 15.38 2.52
CA ASP A 19 2.93 15.04 3.89
C ASP A 19 3.38 13.57 3.98
N MET A 20 2.69 12.65 3.28
CA MET A 20 3.11 11.25 3.21
C MET A 20 4.40 11.07 2.42
N ALA A 21 4.58 11.78 1.31
CA ALA A 21 5.83 11.75 0.56
C ALA A 21 7.02 12.26 1.39
N ARG A 22 6.81 13.30 2.22
CA ARG A 22 7.84 13.79 3.15
C ARG A 22 8.16 12.77 4.24
N LEU A 23 7.17 12.01 4.70
CA LEU A 23 7.38 10.98 5.72
C LEU A 23 8.07 9.74 5.15
N CYS A 24 7.54 9.21 4.04
CA CYS A 24 7.93 7.91 3.50
C CYS A 24 9.16 7.97 2.59
N GLY A 25 9.48 9.13 2.02
CA GLY A 25 10.69 9.34 1.21
C GLY A 25 10.76 8.62 -0.16
N PRO A 26 9.64 8.41 -0.89
CA PRO A 26 9.69 7.61 -2.13
C PRO A 26 10.49 8.31 -3.24
N ASP A 27 11.11 7.52 -4.11
CA ASP A 27 11.78 8.02 -5.32
C ASP A 27 10.80 8.71 -6.29
N ASN A 28 9.60 8.14 -6.44
CA ASN A 28 8.59 8.62 -7.38
C ASN A 28 7.17 8.50 -6.81
N ILE A 29 6.29 9.42 -7.22
CA ILE A 29 4.84 9.36 -6.93
C ILE A 29 4.11 9.11 -8.24
N VAL A 30 3.44 7.96 -8.33
CA VAL A 30 2.63 7.55 -9.48
C VAL A 30 1.15 7.56 -9.11
N TRP A 31 0.31 8.16 -9.95
CA TRP A 31 -1.14 8.18 -9.78
C TRP A 31 -1.79 7.05 -10.58
N ILE A 32 -2.53 6.19 -9.90
CA ILE A 32 -3.23 5.06 -10.52
C ILE A 32 -4.55 5.57 -11.14
N ASP A 33 -4.67 5.46 -12.47
CA ASP A 33 -5.85 5.84 -13.25
C ASP A 33 -6.79 4.67 -13.52
N GLY A 34 -6.33 3.43 -13.30
CA GLY A 34 -7.12 2.21 -13.49
C GLY A 34 -7.33 1.81 -14.96
N SER A 35 -6.63 2.45 -15.90
CA SER A 35 -6.72 2.11 -17.32
C SER A 35 -6.05 0.77 -17.63
N ALA A 36 -6.57 0.07 -18.63
CA ALA A 36 -5.97 -1.18 -19.11
C ALA A 36 -4.52 -1.00 -19.59
N LYS A 37 -4.16 0.19 -20.08
CA LYS A 37 -2.78 0.53 -20.44
C LYS A 37 -1.88 0.56 -19.21
N GLN A 38 -2.32 1.23 -18.14
CA GLN A 38 -1.54 1.32 -16.90
C GLN A 38 -1.40 -0.06 -16.24
N GLN A 39 -2.47 -0.85 -16.22
CA GLN A 39 -2.44 -2.23 -15.74
C GLN A 39 -1.37 -3.06 -16.47
N ARG A 40 -1.35 -3.05 -17.81
CA ARG A 40 -0.35 -3.80 -18.59
C ARG A 40 1.08 -3.38 -18.28
N VAL A 41 1.33 -2.08 -18.12
CA VAL A 41 2.67 -1.57 -17.76
C VAL A 41 3.12 -2.12 -16.41
N LEU A 42 2.23 -2.14 -15.41
CA LEU A 42 2.53 -2.68 -14.08
C LEU A 42 2.72 -4.20 -14.10
N GLU A 43 1.90 -4.92 -14.86
CA GLU A 43 2.05 -6.37 -15.05
C GLU A 43 3.37 -6.73 -15.74
N GLU A 44 3.74 -6.01 -16.79
CA GLU A 44 5.02 -6.19 -17.50
C GLU A 44 6.21 -5.92 -16.57
N GLU A 45 6.15 -4.88 -15.75
CA GLU A 45 7.17 -4.57 -14.75
C GLU A 45 7.28 -5.68 -13.68
N ALA A 46 6.14 -6.15 -13.16
CA ALA A 46 6.06 -7.20 -12.16
C ALA A 46 6.49 -8.59 -12.70
N VAL A 47 6.30 -8.87 -14.00
CA VAL A 47 6.86 -10.06 -14.62
C VAL A 47 8.37 -9.92 -14.77
N LYS A 48 8.83 -8.73 -15.19
CA LYS A 48 10.26 -8.46 -15.41
C LYS A 48 11.08 -8.54 -14.12
N ASN A 49 10.54 -8.08 -13.00
CA ASN A 49 11.22 -8.12 -11.70
C ASN A 49 11.06 -9.47 -10.97
N GLY A 50 10.24 -10.38 -11.50
CA GLY A 50 10.02 -11.72 -10.94
C GLY A 50 8.98 -11.78 -9.83
N GLU A 51 8.29 -10.68 -9.53
CA GLU A 51 7.22 -10.64 -8.52
C GLU A 51 6.05 -11.55 -8.93
N ILE A 52 5.68 -11.54 -10.21
CA ILE A 52 4.62 -12.40 -10.74
C ILE A 52 5.10 -13.22 -11.94
N ILE A 53 4.50 -14.40 -12.11
CA ILE A 53 4.82 -15.34 -13.19
C ILE A 53 3.62 -15.43 -14.12
N SER A 54 3.79 -15.08 -15.41
CA SER A 54 2.75 -15.31 -16.42
C SER A 54 2.46 -16.80 -16.55
N LEU A 55 1.18 -17.17 -16.47
CA LEU A 55 0.75 -18.55 -16.68
C LEU A 55 0.62 -18.88 -18.17
N ASN A 56 0.23 -20.12 -18.47
CA ASN A 56 0.04 -20.59 -19.84
C ASN A 56 -1.12 -19.83 -20.51
N GLN A 57 -0.81 -18.91 -21.42
CA GLN A 57 -1.81 -18.04 -22.04
C GLN A 57 -2.80 -18.76 -22.98
N LYS A 58 -2.51 -19.99 -23.41
CA LYS A 58 -3.49 -20.81 -24.16
C LYS A 58 -4.55 -21.42 -23.25
N LYS A 59 -4.21 -21.71 -21.99
CA LYS A 59 -5.10 -22.35 -21.00
C LYS A 59 -5.72 -21.36 -20.03
N LEU A 60 -4.96 -20.35 -19.63
CA LEU A 60 -5.25 -19.36 -18.60
C LEU A 60 -4.82 -17.96 -19.08
N PRO A 61 -5.50 -17.42 -20.12
CA PRO A 61 -5.18 -16.11 -20.67
C PRO A 61 -5.36 -15.00 -19.62
N GLY A 62 -4.37 -14.10 -19.52
CA GLY A 62 -4.37 -12.99 -18.57
C GLY A 62 -4.15 -13.41 -17.11
N CYS A 63 -3.80 -14.68 -16.84
CA CYS A 63 -3.56 -15.15 -15.48
C CYS A 63 -2.07 -15.11 -15.10
N PHE A 64 -1.82 -14.79 -13.84
CA PHE A 64 -0.49 -14.75 -13.23
C PHE A 64 -0.47 -15.57 -11.94
N LEU A 65 0.72 -16.01 -11.55
CA LEU A 65 1.01 -16.63 -10.26
C LEU A 65 2.00 -15.75 -9.49
N HIS A 66 1.62 -15.36 -8.28
CA HIS A 66 2.52 -14.74 -7.30
C HIS A 66 2.79 -15.75 -6.18
N ARG A 67 4.00 -15.73 -5.63
CA ARG A 67 4.37 -16.51 -4.44
C ARG A 67 4.94 -15.54 -3.42
N THR A 68 4.25 -15.38 -2.30
CA THR A 68 4.69 -14.51 -1.21
C THR A 68 5.87 -15.12 -0.46
N ALA A 69 6.48 -14.31 0.42
CA ALA A 69 7.45 -14.81 1.39
C ALA A 69 6.79 -15.81 2.35
N ILE A 70 7.57 -16.78 2.85
CA ILE A 70 7.06 -17.86 3.72
C ILE A 70 6.48 -17.36 5.05
N ASP A 71 6.86 -16.16 5.48
CA ASP A 71 6.45 -15.50 6.71
C ASP A 71 5.30 -14.50 6.51
N ASP A 72 4.85 -14.28 5.27
CA ASP A 72 3.71 -13.42 4.92
C ASP A 72 2.71 -14.18 4.02
N VAL A 73 2.08 -15.19 4.59
CA VAL A 73 1.14 -16.10 3.90
C VAL A 73 -0.30 -15.96 4.36
N ALA A 74 -0.53 -15.24 5.46
CA ALA A 74 -1.82 -15.09 6.09
C ALA A 74 -1.88 -13.78 6.86
N ARG A 75 -3.10 -13.38 7.23
CA ARG A 75 -3.28 -12.24 8.13
C ARG A 75 -2.54 -12.50 9.44
N THR A 76 -2.02 -11.44 10.03
CA THR A 76 -1.38 -11.48 11.35
C THR A 76 -2.32 -10.88 12.39
N GLU A 77 -3.31 -11.66 12.85
CA GLU A 77 -4.39 -11.14 13.71
C GLU A 77 -3.85 -10.50 15.00
N HIS A 78 -2.80 -11.05 15.61
CA HIS A 78 -2.19 -10.52 16.83
C HIS A 78 -1.48 -9.16 16.64
N LEU A 79 -1.22 -8.75 15.39
CA LEU A 79 -0.70 -7.43 15.03
C LEU A 79 -1.75 -6.53 14.36
N THR A 80 -3.02 -6.93 14.35
CA THR A 80 -4.13 -6.13 13.82
C THR A 80 -4.83 -5.39 14.96
N PHE A 81 -4.90 -4.07 14.90
CA PHE A 81 -5.40 -3.23 16.02
C PHE A 81 -6.55 -2.31 15.62
N ILE A 82 -7.52 -2.17 16.52
CA ILE A 82 -8.54 -1.12 16.48
C ILE A 82 -8.11 0.00 17.43
N CYS A 83 -7.85 1.20 16.90
CA CYS A 83 -7.28 2.31 17.65
C CYS A 83 -8.31 3.40 17.95
N THR A 84 -9.36 3.09 18.72
CA THR A 84 -10.31 4.10 19.23
C THR A 84 -9.74 4.89 20.40
N LYS A 85 -10.36 6.03 20.75
CA LYS A 85 -9.92 6.85 21.91
C LYS A 85 -10.02 6.08 23.24
N LYS A 86 -11.09 5.30 23.45
CA LYS A 86 -11.32 4.54 24.69
C LYS A 86 -11.32 3.05 24.39
N LYS A 87 -10.56 2.28 25.18
CA LYS A 87 -10.44 0.81 25.03
C LYS A 87 -11.80 0.09 24.99
N ARG A 88 -12.77 0.54 25.80
CA ARG A 88 -14.11 -0.07 25.86
C ARG A 88 -14.87 -0.03 24.54
N ASP A 89 -14.56 0.93 23.66
CA ASP A 89 -15.27 1.11 22.38
C ASP A 89 -14.87 0.04 21.34
N VAL A 90 -13.85 -0.78 21.65
CA VAL A 90 -13.33 -1.84 20.78
C VAL A 90 -13.99 -3.21 21.03
N GLY A 91 -14.61 -3.38 22.20
CA GLY A 91 -15.17 -4.66 22.62
C GLY A 91 -14.10 -5.70 23.00
N PRO A 92 -14.52 -6.89 23.47
CA PRO A 92 -13.61 -7.89 24.02
C PRO A 92 -12.86 -8.72 22.96
N ASN A 93 -13.32 -8.71 21.71
CA ASN A 93 -12.82 -9.61 20.65
C ASN A 93 -11.76 -8.97 19.74
N ASN A 94 -11.20 -7.82 20.12
CA ASN A 94 -10.33 -7.02 19.27
C ASN A 94 -9.09 -6.55 20.03
N ASN A 95 -7.95 -6.46 19.35
CA ASN A 95 -6.77 -5.84 19.93
C ASN A 95 -6.92 -4.32 19.92
N TRP A 96 -6.64 -3.68 21.05
CA TRP A 96 -6.68 -2.22 21.18
C TRP A 96 -5.30 -1.65 21.41
N MET A 97 -4.96 -0.59 20.68
CA MET A 97 -3.80 0.25 20.94
C MET A 97 -4.24 1.70 21.08
N ARG A 98 -3.70 2.41 22.07
CA ARG A 98 -3.99 3.83 22.24
C ARG A 98 -3.59 4.60 20.96
N PRO A 99 -4.43 5.47 20.39
CA PRO A 99 -4.17 6.11 19.10
C PRO A 99 -2.82 6.82 19.04
N LYS A 100 -2.46 7.58 20.09
CA LYS A 100 -1.18 8.30 20.16
C LYS A 100 0.03 7.35 20.07
N LEU A 101 -0.07 6.16 20.66
CA LEU A 101 0.99 5.16 20.60
C LEU A 101 1.05 4.52 19.20
N ALA A 102 -0.11 4.19 18.63
CA ALA A 102 -0.21 3.62 17.28
C ALA A 102 0.36 4.56 16.22
N TYR A 103 -0.02 5.84 16.23
CA TYR A 103 0.51 6.85 15.31
C TYR A 103 2.01 7.06 15.47
N LYS A 104 2.53 7.05 16.72
CA LYS A 104 3.97 7.12 16.95
C LYS A 104 4.67 5.91 16.35
N LYS A 105 4.22 4.69 16.69
CA LYS A 105 4.82 3.44 16.20
C LYS A 105 4.80 3.34 14.68
N ALA A 106 3.65 3.62 14.06
CA ALA A 106 3.51 3.62 12.60
C ALA A 106 4.37 4.71 11.95
N GLY A 107 4.39 5.92 12.50
CA GLY A 107 5.22 7.01 11.98
C GLY A 107 6.72 6.73 12.05
N ASP A 108 7.18 6.01 13.07
CA ASP A 108 8.57 5.58 13.19
C ASP A 108 8.91 4.50 12.15
N ILE A 109 7.99 3.55 11.89
CA ILE A 109 8.15 2.51 10.85
C ILE A 109 8.13 3.10 9.44
N PHE A 110 7.23 4.03 9.16
CA PHE A 110 7.05 4.58 7.82
C PHE A 110 8.11 5.60 7.40
N ARG A 111 8.92 6.10 8.35
CA ARG A 111 9.93 7.10 8.05
C ARG A 111 10.96 6.56 7.08
N ASN A 112 11.03 7.13 5.87
CA ASN A 112 11.93 6.71 4.78
C ASN A 112 11.79 5.22 4.40
N ALA A 113 10.59 4.65 4.52
CA ALA A 113 10.35 3.24 4.25
C ALA A 113 10.04 2.92 2.76
N MET A 114 10.03 3.94 1.90
CA MET A 114 9.74 3.83 0.46
C MET A 114 10.88 4.33 -0.40
#